data_AF-A0A965LZP1-F1
#
_entry.id   AF-A0A965LZP1-F1
#
_cell.length_a   1.000
_cell.length_b   1.000
_cell.length_c   1.000
_cell.angle_alpha   90.00
_cell.angle_beta   90.00
_cell.angle_gamma   90.00
#
_symmetry.space_group_name_H-M   'P 1'
#
loop_
_entity.id
_entity.type
_entity.pdbx_description
1 polymer ?
#
loop_
_entity_poly.entity_id
_entity_poly.type
_entity_poly.pdbx_seq_one_letter_code
_entity_poly.pdbx_strand_id
1 'polypeptide(L)'
;DCKYCATYDIGRAAAIQLKDPQTWLGKTLDVIGWQGDLSQVAAALSRVSGVPVKAKLAMPIFLRRLFLKDLHHMFLYYEVHKGPRGTPEAFKTIVPDALSAEDWFRFHGCYANGEKIAADV
;
A
#
# COMPACT_ATOMS: atom_id res chain seq x y z
N ASP A 1 -0.49 -12.18 3.72
CA ASP A 1 0.13 -10.84 3.70
C ASP A 1 0.03 -10.25 2.29
N CYS A 2 0.03 -8.93 2.17
CA CYS A 2 -0.06 -8.18 0.92
C CYS A 2 1.04 -7.11 0.90
N LYS A 3 1.40 -6.65 -0.30
CA LYS A 3 2.44 -5.66 -0.55
C LYS A 3 1.75 -4.34 -0.90
N TYR A 4 2.11 -3.28 -0.18
CA TYR A 4 1.51 -1.97 -0.27
C TYR A 4 2.55 -0.94 -0.69
N CYS A 5 2.09 0.09 -1.39
CA CYS A 5 2.86 1.29 -1.66
C CYS A 5 2.04 2.53 -1.37
N ALA A 6 2.70 3.58 -0.90
CA ALA A 6 2.19 4.92 -0.97
C ALA A 6 2.23 5.40 -2.42
N THR A 7 1.15 6.03 -2.89
CA THR A 7 1.15 6.64 -4.24
C THR A 7 2.22 7.74 -4.36
N TYR A 8 2.57 8.37 -3.24
CA TYR A 8 3.66 9.35 -3.18
C TYR A 8 5.03 8.72 -3.49
N ASP A 9 5.31 7.51 -2.99
CA ASP A 9 6.57 6.81 -3.24
C ASP A 9 6.71 6.35 -4.69
N ILE A 10 5.60 6.13 -5.41
CA ILE A 10 5.64 5.88 -6.87
C ILE A 10 6.25 7.09 -7.58
N GLY A 11 5.81 8.31 -7.25
CA GLY A 11 6.35 9.53 -7.86
C GLY A 11 7.83 9.73 -7.55
N ARG A 12 8.25 9.41 -6.32
CA ARG A 12 9.66 9.48 -5.90
C ARG A 12 10.53 8.47 -6.63
N ALA A 13 10.07 7.22 -6.74
CA ALA A 13 10.75 6.18 -7.50
C ALA A 13 10.86 6.57 -8.99
N ALA A 14 9.78 7.08 -9.59
CA ALA A 14 9.80 7.56 -10.97
C ALA A 14 10.80 8.70 -11.17
N ALA A 15 10.87 9.66 -10.24
CA ALA A 15 11.84 10.75 -10.30
C ALA A 15 13.30 10.24 -10.24
N ILE A 16 13.59 9.18 -9.47
CA ILE A 16 14.92 8.54 -9.44
C ILE A 16 15.23 7.91 -10.80
N GLN A 17 14.29 7.14 -11.36
CA GLN A 17 14.50 6.48 -12.65
C GLN A 17 14.74 7.48 -13.79
N LEU A 18 13.98 8.57 -13.81
CA LEU A 18 14.11 9.62 -14.82
C LEU A 18 15.42 10.41 -14.71
N LYS A 19 15.99 10.53 -13.50
CA LYS A 19 17.28 11.21 -13.29
C LYS A 19 18.48 10.36 -13.70
N ASP A 20 18.34 9.04 -13.76
CA ASP A 20 19.39 8.11 -14.15
C ASP A 20 18.92 7.14 -15.25
N PRO A 21 18.61 7.65 -16.46
CA PRO A 21 18.11 6.81 -17.53
C PRO A 21 19.11 5.73 -17.97
N GLN A 22 20.42 5.96 -17.80
CA GLN A 22 21.45 4.97 -18.17
C GLN A 22 21.32 3.69 -17.34
N THR A 23 21.00 3.82 -16.05
CA THR A 23 20.77 2.65 -15.19
C THR A 23 19.39 2.03 -15.42
N TRP A 24 18.36 2.84 -15.70
CA TRP A 24 16.96 2.39 -15.60
C TRP A 24 16.25 2.08 -16.91
N LEU A 25 16.80 2.48 -18.07
CA LEU A 25 16.15 2.23 -19.36
C LEU A 25 15.98 0.72 -19.62
N GLY A 26 14.75 0.31 -19.94
CA GLY A 26 14.38 -1.09 -20.15
C GLY A 26 14.24 -1.93 -18.87
N LYS A 27 14.42 -1.34 -17.68
CA LYS A 27 14.23 -2.01 -16.39
C LYS A 27 12.87 -1.68 -15.78
N THR A 28 12.42 -2.55 -14.88
CA THR A 28 11.22 -2.36 -14.06
C THR A 28 11.59 -2.35 -12.58
N LEU A 29 10.77 -1.69 -11.77
CA LEU A 29 10.92 -1.65 -10.32
C LEU A 29 9.57 -1.92 -9.67
N ASP A 30 9.52 -2.94 -8.80
CA ASP A 30 8.37 -3.16 -7.94
C ASP A 30 8.39 -2.10 -6.83
N VAL A 31 7.40 -1.21 -6.81
CA VAL A 31 7.24 -0.18 -5.78
C VAL A 31 6.49 -0.79 -4.59
N ILE A 32 7.21 -1.08 -3.52
CA ILE A 32 6.66 -1.72 -2.31
C ILE A 32 7.26 -1.02 -1.10
N GLY A 33 6.51 -0.12 -0.46
CA GLY A 33 6.98 0.58 0.75
C GLY A 33 6.81 -0.24 2.03
N TRP A 34 5.81 -1.13 2.04
CA TRP A 34 5.44 -1.89 3.23
C TRP A 34 4.73 -3.21 2.89
N GLN A 35 4.86 -4.22 3.75
CA GLN A 35 4.21 -5.53 3.61
C GLN A 35 3.57 -5.96 4.92
N GLY A 36 2.36 -6.50 4.84
CA GLY A 36 1.62 -7.03 5.99
C GLY A 36 0.22 -7.49 5.63
N ASP A 37 -0.51 -8.05 6.60
CA ASP A 37 -1.92 -8.41 6.40
C ASP A 37 -2.89 -7.26 6.75
N LEU A 38 -4.18 -7.48 6.52
CA LEU A 38 -5.21 -6.48 6.77
C LEU A 38 -5.38 -6.16 8.26
N SER A 39 -5.10 -7.11 9.15
CA SER A 39 -5.13 -6.90 10.60
C SER A 39 -4.01 -5.96 11.03
N GLN A 40 -2.83 -6.08 10.43
CA GLN A 40 -1.71 -5.16 10.67
C GLN A 40 -2.00 -3.76 10.12
N VAL A 41 -2.68 -3.64 8.97
CA VAL A 41 -3.14 -2.34 8.45
C VAL A 41 -4.16 -1.69 9.40
N ALA A 42 -5.14 -2.46 9.88
CA ALA A 42 -6.11 -1.97 10.86
C ALA A 42 -5.43 -1.52 12.15
N ALA A 43 -4.45 -2.29 12.65
CA ALA A 43 -3.68 -1.93 13.82
C ALA A 43 -2.85 -0.65 13.61
N ALA A 44 -2.25 -0.46 12.43
CA ALA A 44 -1.54 0.77 12.08
C ALA A 44 -2.48 1.98 12.11
N LEU A 45 -3.63 1.90 11.45
CA LEU A 45 -4.61 2.99 11.46
C LEU A 45 -5.13 3.27 12.88
N SER A 46 -5.37 2.22 13.66
CA SER A 46 -5.81 2.35 15.05
C SER A 46 -4.76 3.09 15.92
N ARG A 47 -3.47 2.81 15.73
CA ARG A 47 -2.39 3.53 16.42
C ARG A 47 -2.29 4.99 16.00
N VAL A 48 -2.46 5.30 14.71
CA VAL A 48 -2.39 6.69 14.22
C VAL A 48 -3.60 7.50 14.70
N SER A 49 -4.79 6.90 14.66
CA SER A 49 -6.04 7.60 14.95
C SER A 49 -6.45 7.61 16.42
N GLY A 50 -5.89 6.72 17.24
CA GLY A 50 -6.30 6.55 18.63
C GLY A 50 -7.66 5.87 18.81
N VAL A 51 -8.34 5.48 17.73
CA VAL A 51 -9.64 4.78 17.78
C VAL A 51 -9.51 3.29 17.39
N PRO A 52 -10.35 2.40 17.95
CA PRO A 52 -10.33 0.99 17.56
C PRO A 52 -10.76 0.77 16.09
N VAL A 53 -9.90 0.11 15.30
CA VAL A 53 -10.18 -0.23 13.89
C VAL A 53 -10.26 -1.75 13.73
N LYS A 54 -11.23 -2.22 12.93
CA LYS A 54 -11.42 -3.66 12.65
C LYS A 54 -11.31 -3.95 11.16
N ALA A 55 -10.43 -4.88 10.80
CA ALA A 55 -10.37 -5.48 9.49
C ALA A 55 -11.61 -6.37 9.26
N LYS A 56 -12.37 -6.11 8.19
CA LYS A 56 -13.53 -6.91 7.79
C LYS A 56 -13.62 -7.01 6.28
N LEU A 57 -14.22 -8.11 5.82
CA LEU A 57 -14.59 -8.28 4.43
C LEU A 57 -15.72 -7.30 4.10
N ALA A 58 -15.50 -6.42 3.13
CA ALA A 58 -16.49 -5.42 2.72
C ALA A 58 -17.72 -6.04 2.04
N MET A 59 -17.56 -7.16 1.33
CA MET A 59 -18.66 -7.88 0.69
C MET A 59 -18.38 -9.39 0.54
N PRO A 60 -19.40 -10.26 0.61
CA PRO A 60 -19.27 -11.68 0.31
C PRO A 60 -18.57 -11.97 -1.02
N ILE A 61 -17.70 -12.98 -1.04
CA ILE A 61 -16.86 -13.33 -2.20
C ILE A 61 -17.69 -13.67 -3.45
N PHE A 62 -18.86 -14.31 -3.29
CA PHE A 62 -19.72 -14.65 -4.42
C PHE A 62 -20.28 -13.40 -5.12
N LEU A 63 -20.63 -12.35 -4.36
CA LEU A 63 -21.08 -11.07 -4.92
C LEU A 63 -19.93 -10.36 -5.63
N ARG A 64 -18.73 -10.35 -5.03
CA ARG A 64 -17.51 -9.83 -5.67
C ARG A 64 -17.26 -10.53 -7.02
N ARG A 65 -17.38 -11.87 -7.06
CA ARG A 65 -17.18 -12.67 -8.28
C ARG A 65 -18.22 -12.37 -9.36
N LEU A 66 -19.47 -12.13 -8.98
CA LEU A 66 -20.56 -11.90 -9.93
C LEU A 66 -20.54 -10.48 -10.51
N PHE A 67 -20.36 -9.47 -9.65
CA PHE A 67 -20.52 -8.06 -10.03
C PHE A 67 -19.20 -7.33 -10.30
N LEU A 68 -18.07 -7.80 -9.75
CA LEU A 68 -16.77 -7.12 -9.80
C LEU A 68 -15.67 -8.07 -10.27
N LYS A 69 -15.81 -8.61 -11.48
CA LYS A 69 -14.92 -9.67 -12.03
C LYS A 69 -13.44 -9.27 -12.01
N ASP A 70 -13.09 -8.07 -12.48
CA ASP A 70 -11.69 -7.64 -12.53
C ASP A 70 -11.10 -7.45 -11.14
N LEU A 71 -11.87 -6.86 -10.23
CA LEU A 71 -11.47 -6.74 -8.83
C LEU A 71 -11.28 -8.13 -8.20
N HIS A 72 -12.16 -9.09 -8.49
CA HIS A 72 -12.02 -10.46 -8.01
C HIS A 72 -10.71 -11.10 -8.48
N HIS A 73 -10.35 -10.96 -9.77
CA HIS A 73 -9.10 -11.49 -10.30
C HIS A 73 -7.87 -10.79 -9.68
N MET A 74 -7.96 -9.47 -9.44
CA MET A 74 -6.92 -8.75 -8.70
C MET A 74 -6.71 -9.32 -7.29
N PHE A 75 -7.80 -9.61 -6.55
CA PHE A 75 -7.67 -10.28 -5.25
C PHE A 75 -7.03 -11.67 -5.37
N LEU A 76 -7.39 -12.47 -6.38
CA LEU A 76 -6.76 -13.78 -6.61
C LEU A 76 -5.26 -13.65 -6.90
N TYR A 77 -4.84 -12.61 -7.61
CA TYR A 77 -3.42 -12.32 -7.83
C TYR A 77 -2.65 -12.12 -6.53
N TYR A 78 -3.21 -11.39 -5.56
CA TYR A 78 -2.57 -11.21 -4.26
C TYR A 78 -2.70 -12.43 -3.34
N GLU A 79 -3.87 -13.08 -3.31
CA GLU A 79 -4.16 -14.21 -2.41
C GLU A 79 -3.44 -15.50 -2.84
N VAL A 80 -3.50 -15.84 -4.14
CA VAL A 80 -2.97 -17.08 -4.72
C VAL A 80 -1.56 -16.88 -5.25
N HIS A 81 -1.33 -15.84 -6.06
CA HIS A 81 -0.04 -15.61 -6.72
C HIS A 81 0.95 -14.76 -5.90
N LYS A 82 0.57 -14.34 -4.69
CA LYS A 82 1.41 -13.59 -3.74
C LYS A 82 1.89 -12.22 -4.24
N GLY A 83 1.21 -11.68 -5.25
CA GLY A 83 1.42 -10.33 -5.75
C GLY A 83 2.78 -10.12 -6.45
N PRO A 84 3.30 -8.87 -6.49
CA PRO A 84 4.60 -8.55 -7.07
C PRO A 84 5.74 -9.26 -6.34
N ARG A 85 6.92 -9.41 -6.98
CA ARG A 85 8.00 -10.26 -6.44
C ARG A 85 8.98 -9.52 -5.53
N GLY A 86 9.06 -8.19 -5.65
CA GLY A 86 9.92 -7.36 -4.82
C GLY A 86 9.59 -7.40 -3.33
N THR A 87 10.43 -6.75 -2.54
CA THR A 87 10.28 -6.63 -1.09
C THR A 87 10.45 -5.17 -0.64
N PRO A 88 9.89 -4.79 0.53
CA PRO A 88 10.12 -3.48 1.11
C PRO A 88 11.59 -3.13 1.29
N GLU A 89 12.42 -4.10 1.69
CA GLU A 89 13.86 -3.91 1.92
C GLU A 89 14.58 -3.58 0.62
N ALA A 90 14.27 -4.30 -0.45
CA ALA A 90 14.84 -4.04 -1.77
C ALA A 90 14.42 -2.65 -2.28
N PHE A 91 13.14 -2.29 -2.14
CA PHE A 91 12.67 -0.97 -2.55
C PHE A 91 13.32 0.16 -1.75
N LYS A 92 13.53 -0.03 -0.44
CA LYS A 92 14.21 0.94 0.42
C LYS A 92 15.68 1.17 0.09
N THR A 93 16.32 0.28 -0.67
CA THR A 93 17.65 0.60 -1.22
C THR A 93 17.60 1.72 -2.26
N ILE A 94 16.45 1.91 -2.91
CA ILE A 94 16.22 2.93 -3.94
C ILE A 94 15.54 4.16 -3.33
N VAL A 95 14.53 3.96 -2.48
CA VAL A 95 13.81 5.03 -1.75
C VAL A 95 13.93 4.77 -0.24
N PRO A 96 15.01 5.23 0.42
CA PRO A 96 15.32 4.87 1.82
C PRO A 96 14.23 5.18 2.84
N ASP A 97 13.50 6.24 2.61
CA ASP A 97 12.40 6.75 3.43
C ASP A 97 11.02 6.45 2.81
N ALA A 98 10.90 5.33 2.10
CA ALA A 98 9.61 4.81 1.66
C ALA A 98 8.68 4.58 2.86
N LEU A 99 7.43 5.03 2.71
CA LEU A 99 6.48 5.13 3.80
C LEU A 99 6.00 3.76 4.26
N SER A 100 6.00 3.55 5.58
CA SER A 100 5.26 2.45 6.19
C SER A 100 3.76 2.70 6.13
N ALA A 101 2.93 1.71 6.50
CA ALA A 101 1.48 1.92 6.62
C ALA A 101 1.14 3.08 7.59
N GLU A 102 1.89 3.18 8.69
CA GLU A 102 1.70 4.21 9.72
C GLU A 102 2.14 5.60 9.26
N ASP A 103 3.29 5.67 8.57
CA ASP A 103 3.79 6.94 8.04
C ASP A 103 2.87 7.44 6.93
N TRP A 104 2.29 6.53 6.12
CA TRP A 104 1.29 6.87 5.13
C TRP A 104 0.03 7.48 5.77
N PHE A 105 -0.52 6.88 6.83
CA PHE A 105 -1.69 7.44 7.49
C PHE A 105 -1.43 8.82 8.11
N ARG A 106 -0.24 9.05 8.67
CA ARG A 106 0.17 10.36 9.18
C ARG A 106 0.36 11.39 8.05
N PHE A 107 1.00 10.98 6.97
CA PHE A 107 1.25 11.83 5.80
C PHE A 107 -0.04 12.20 5.07
N HIS A 108 -0.93 11.23 4.85
CA HIS A 108 -2.23 11.46 4.21
C HIS A 108 -3.15 12.31 5.08
N GLY A 109 -3.11 12.10 6.40
CA GLY A 109 -3.65 13.01 7.41
C GLY A 109 -5.17 13.03 7.55
N CYS A 110 -5.93 12.67 6.51
CA CYS A 110 -7.40 12.73 6.51
C CYS A 110 -8.03 11.42 5.99
N TYR A 111 -9.22 11.11 6.49
CA TYR A 111 -10.11 10.10 5.92
C TYR A 111 -10.75 10.63 4.63
N ALA A 112 -11.40 9.73 3.87
CA ALA A 112 -12.10 10.10 2.63
C ALA A 112 -13.26 11.08 2.85
N ASN A 113 -13.80 11.18 4.06
CA ASN A 113 -14.84 12.14 4.43
C ASN A 113 -14.28 13.52 4.84
N GLY A 114 -12.95 13.70 4.83
CA GLY A 114 -12.28 14.95 5.21
C GLY A 114 -11.95 15.10 6.69
N GLU A 115 -12.38 14.18 7.56
CA GLU A 115 -12.00 14.20 8.97
C GLU A 115 -10.52 13.85 9.14
N LYS A 116 -9.84 14.47 10.10
CA LYS A 116 -8.44 14.14 10.41
C LYS A 116 -8.33 12.71 10.94
N ILE A 117 -7.30 11.99 10.51
CA ILE A 117 -7.00 10.65 11.01
C ILE A 117 -6.44 10.75 12.42
N ALA A 118 -5.39 11.55 12.62
CA ALA A 118 -4.85 11.79 13.94
C ALA A 118 -5.80 12.69 14.73
N ALA A 119 -6.11 12.30 15.97
CA ALA A 119 -6.80 13.19 16.90
C ALA A 119 -5.93 14.44 17.14
N ASP A 120 -6.56 15.61 17.21
CA ASP A 120 -5.88 16.82 17.68
C ASP A 120 -5.46 16.55 19.14
N VAL A 121 -4.15 16.56 19.41
CA VAL A 121 -3.57 16.41 20.75
C VAL A 121 -3.66 17.73 21.49
#